data_AF-A0A5C5ZNG1-F1
#
_entry.id   AF-A0A5C5ZNG1-F1
#
_cell.length_a   1.000
_cell.length_b   1.000
_cell.length_c   1.000
_cell.angle_alpha   90.00
_cell.angle_beta   90.00
_cell.angle_gamma   90.00
#
_symmetry.space_group_name_H-M   'P 1'
#
loop_
_entity.id
_entity.type
_entity.pdbx_description
1 polymer ?
#
loop_
_entity_poly.entity_id
_entity_poly.type
_entity_poly.pdbx_seq_one_letter_code
_entity_poly.pdbx_strand_id
1 'polypeptide(L)'
;MANPFISPAHVDPLSSGADAYSDRFSWEDAPQRIAYFLLVGLTAALLYSYWNMLQLTSEAWNQPQYSHGFIIPLIALYMMWSMRPNPGAQEGPVEQRESLMGLCDADTLRNGSMACGLVAVVGYFSGISLLTGLAGIAFALLCIGMLAYILLGQPLSGVTSAERWIGLAVIVAAYAARIIAAKYSMDPVDRLSFVVALFGLFVLVGGWRLISWAGPAVGFLLFMYPLPTVIEGRLMPNLQKLAAVCSEISLTILGLPVVRQGNSIFVDGMPLNIAEACSGLRMLTIFIAMTVAMAFLIKRPWWDKLIMLLSAIPIAIVSNVLRILAIALLFMVIPTDWHMFGVDMEEVFHRTVHDYAGYAMMIPALGLLFIELKLLSLLSVQEEGIEIHSTGVGAPGAYTPQ
;
A
#
# COMPACT_ATOMS: atom_id res chain seq x y z
N MET A 1 -15.45 18.04 -4.71
CA MET A 1 -16.87 18.01 -4.28
C MET A 1 -17.17 16.65 -3.66
N ALA A 2 -18.08 16.63 -2.69
CA ALA A 2 -18.21 15.63 -1.62
C ALA A 2 -18.58 14.21 -2.09
N ASN A 3 -18.26 13.23 -1.25
CA ASN A 3 -18.58 11.80 -1.40
C ASN A 3 -20.11 11.58 -1.37
N PRO A 4 -20.73 10.98 -2.41
CA PRO A 4 -22.18 10.80 -2.49
C PRO A 4 -22.76 9.77 -1.49
N PHE A 5 -21.91 9.04 -0.75
CA PHE A 5 -22.37 8.14 0.32
C PHE A 5 -22.67 8.84 1.66
N ILE A 6 -22.50 10.16 1.73
CA ILE A 6 -22.91 10.98 2.87
C ILE A 6 -24.17 11.72 2.44
N SER A 7 -25.35 11.18 2.77
CA SER A 7 -26.56 12.01 2.77
C SER A 7 -26.29 13.20 3.69
N PRO A 8 -26.50 14.46 3.26
CA PRO A 8 -26.48 15.57 4.19
C PRO A 8 -27.58 15.27 5.21
N ALA A 9 -27.18 15.09 6.47
CA ALA A 9 -28.13 14.97 7.56
C ALA A 9 -29.06 16.17 7.48
N HIS A 10 -30.37 15.93 7.56
CA HIS A 10 -31.38 16.98 7.61
C HIS A 10 -31.04 17.87 8.81
N VAL A 11 -30.44 19.03 8.54
CA VAL A 11 -30.07 19.99 9.59
C VAL A 11 -31.36 20.67 10.01
N ASP A 12 -31.90 20.24 11.15
CA ASP A 12 -33.01 20.93 11.81
C ASP A 12 -32.48 22.28 12.34
N PRO A 13 -32.98 23.44 11.86
CA PRO A 13 -32.41 24.75 12.17
C PRO A 13 -32.39 25.09 13.67
N LEU A 14 -33.20 24.40 14.47
CA LEU A 14 -33.33 24.61 15.92
C LEU A 14 -32.35 23.78 16.77
N SER A 15 -31.54 22.90 16.16
CA SER A 15 -30.51 22.10 16.85
C SER A 15 -29.12 22.76 16.88
N SER A 16 -29.00 23.96 16.31
CA SER A 16 -27.74 24.64 15.95
C SER A 16 -26.85 25.13 17.12
N GLY A 17 -27.11 24.71 18.36
CA GLY A 17 -26.36 25.15 19.54
C GLY A 17 -25.33 24.16 20.10
N ALA A 18 -25.50 22.84 19.92
CA ALA A 18 -24.70 21.84 20.63
C ALA A 18 -23.87 20.91 19.71
N ASP A 19 -24.39 20.59 18.52
CA ASP A 19 -23.79 19.53 17.68
C ASP A 19 -22.81 20.08 16.62
N ALA A 20 -22.89 21.37 16.30
CA ALA A 20 -22.07 22.05 15.30
C ALA A 20 -20.60 22.27 15.72
N TYR A 21 -20.26 22.08 16.99
CA TYR A 21 -18.89 22.24 17.51
C TYR A 21 -18.01 21.01 17.22
N SER A 22 -18.59 19.86 16.88
CA SER A 22 -17.89 18.57 16.81
C SER A 22 -17.08 18.31 15.52
N ASP A 23 -17.20 19.18 14.52
CA ASP A 23 -16.59 18.97 13.19
C ASP A 23 -15.24 19.66 12.99
N ARG A 24 -14.84 20.55 13.90
CA ARG A 24 -13.55 21.26 13.83
C ARG A 24 -12.62 20.81 14.94
N PHE A 25 -11.37 20.58 14.57
CA PHE A 25 -10.34 20.23 15.52
C PHE A 25 -9.93 21.45 16.37
N SER A 26 -9.88 21.29 17.69
CA SER A 26 -9.43 22.32 18.63
C SER A 26 -8.52 21.73 19.69
N TRP A 27 -7.35 22.35 19.89
CA TRP A 27 -6.42 21.98 20.97
C TRP A 27 -6.90 22.41 22.37
N GLU A 28 -7.83 23.37 22.41
CA GLU A 28 -8.44 23.86 23.65
C GLU A 28 -9.46 22.84 24.19
N ASP A 29 -10.05 22.04 23.30
CA ASP A 29 -10.95 20.96 23.66
C ASP A 29 -10.21 19.79 24.33
N ALA A 30 -10.37 19.72 25.66
CA ALA A 30 -9.87 18.61 26.46
C ALA A 30 -10.19 17.21 25.90
N PRO A 31 -11.43 16.88 25.46
CA PRO A 31 -11.73 15.54 24.96
C PRO A 31 -10.99 15.20 23.67
N GLN A 32 -10.85 16.16 22.73
CA GLN A 32 -10.12 15.93 21.48
C GLN A 32 -8.62 15.75 21.74
N ARG A 33 -8.05 16.60 22.62
CA ARG A 33 -6.64 16.51 23.02
C ARG A 33 -6.34 15.18 23.72
N ILE A 34 -7.22 14.72 24.61
CA ILE A 34 -7.08 13.43 25.28
C ILE A 34 -7.16 12.29 24.27
N ALA A 35 -8.13 12.31 23.35
CA ALA A 35 -8.26 11.28 22.31
C ALA A 35 -7.00 11.19 21.43
N TYR A 36 -6.40 12.32 21.05
CA TYR A 36 -5.14 12.35 20.31
C TYR A 36 -4.01 11.65 21.08
N PHE A 37 -3.76 12.05 22.33
CA PHE A 37 -2.70 11.44 23.13
C PHE A 37 -2.97 9.96 23.45
N LEU A 38 -4.24 9.58 23.65
CA LEU A 38 -4.63 8.19 23.83
C LEU A 38 -4.36 7.37 22.57
N LEU A 39 -4.74 7.85 21.38
CA LEU A 39 -4.52 7.10 20.14
C LEU A 39 -3.03 6.89 19.89
N VAL A 40 -2.21 7.95 20.01
CA VAL A 40 -0.76 7.86 19.81
C VAL A 40 -0.10 6.98 20.87
N GLY A 41 -0.43 7.20 22.14
CA GLY A 41 0.13 6.46 23.27
C GLY A 41 -0.25 4.97 23.26
N LEU A 42 -1.51 4.65 22.99
CA LEU A 42 -1.97 3.26 22.86
C LEU A 42 -1.40 2.58 21.62
N THR A 43 -1.16 3.32 20.52
CA THR A 43 -0.47 2.76 19.35
C THR A 43 0.96 2.39 19.71
N ALA A 44 1.68 3.25 20.44
CA ALA A 44 3.02 2.95 20.93
C ALA A 44 3.03 1.74 21.89
N ALA A 45 2.06 1.66 22.80
CA ALA A 45 1.90 0.52 23.71
C ALA A 45 1.61 -0.79 22.96
N LEU A 46 0.81 -0.73 21.89
CA LEU A 46 0.49 -1.87 21.04
C LEU A 46 1.72 -2.32 20.23
N LEU A 47 2.50 -1.38 19.68
CA LEU A 47 3.77 -1.70 19.03
C LEU A 47 4.75 -2.37 20.01
N TYR A 48 4.81 -1.91 21.26
CA TYR A 48 5.62 -2.54 22.30
C TYR A 48 5.12 -3.94 22.68
N SER A 49 3.81 -4.15 22.85
CA SER A 49 3.28 -5.48 23.22
C SER A 49 3.44 -6.52 22.09
N TYR A 50 3.47 -6.06 20.84
CA TYR A 50 3.74 -6.88 19.65
C TYR A 50 5.21 -6.92 19.25
N TRP A 51 6.11 -6.33 20.05
CA TRP A 51 7.52 -6.14 19.69
C TRP A 51 8.24 -7.41 19.23
N ASN A 52 8.09 -8.52 19.98
CA ASN A 52 8.72 -9.79 19.62
C ASN A 52 8.33 -10.28 18.22
N MET A 53 7.07 -10.08 17.85
CA MET A 53 6.55 -10.50 16.56
C MET A 53 6.96 -9.52 15.45
N LEU A 54 7.05 -8.21 15.75
CA LEU A 54 7.55 -7.21 14.82
C LEU A 54 9.04 -7.42 14.53
N GLN A 55 9.83 -7.85 15.51
CA GLN A 55 11.21 -8.26 15.32
C GLN A 55 11.32 -9.45 14.35
N LEU A 56 10.57 -10.53 14.59
CA LEU A 56 10.51 -11.68 13.66
C LEU A 56 10.06 -11.27 12.26
N THR A 57 9.13 -10.33 12.17
CA THR A 57 8.67 -9.79 10.88
C THR A 57 9.78 -8.99 10.19
N SER A 58 10.54 -8.18 10.92
CA SER A 58 11.67 -7.43 10.39
C SER A 58 12.82 -8.32 9.92
N GLU A 59 13.03 -9.47 10.58
CA GLU A 59 13.99 -10.48 10.12
C GLU A 59 13.55 -11.08 8.78
N ALA A 60 12.25 -11.31 8.58
CA ALA A 60 11.73 -11.74 7.30
C ALA A 60 11.95 -10.67 6.22
N TRP A 61 11.85 -9.39 6.55
CA TRP A 61 12.13 -8.30 5.60
C TRP A 61 13.60 -8.18 5.21
N ASN A 62 14.53 -8.66 6.03
CA ASN A 62 15.94 -8.72 5.62
C ASN A 62 16.21 -9.78 4.56
N GLN A 63 15.25 -10.69 4.31
CA GLN A 63 15.37 -11.65 3.22
C GLN A 63 15.12 -10.94 1.89
N PRO A 64 15.94 -11.23 0.85
CA PRO A 64 15.80 -10.57 -0.44
C PRO A 64 14.36 -10.62 -0.96
N GLN A 65 13.66 -11.75 -0.85
CA GLN A 65 12.28 -11.91 -1.33
C GLN A 65 11.21 -11.01 -0.67
N TYR A 66 11.43 -10.52 0.55
CA TYR A 66 10.45 -9.73 1.32
C TYR A 66 10.96 -8.34 1.73
N SER A 67 12.03 -7.85 1.13
CA SER A 67 12.65 -6.55 1.44
C SER A 67 11.74 -5.33 1.31
N HIS A 68 10.69 -5.42 0.49
CA HIS A 68 9.64 -4.41 0.37
C HIS A 68 8.79 -4.23 1.62
N GLY A 69 8.83 -5.17 2.58
CA GLY A 69 8.05 -5.11 3.81
C GLY A 69 8.30 -3.84 4.64
N PHE A 70 9.54 -3.31 4.62
CA PHE A 70 9.87 -2.01 5.26
C PHE A 70 9.12 -0.82 4.65
N ILE A 71 8.72 -0.90 3.38
CA ILE A 71 8.03 0.19 2.66
C ILE A 71 6.53 0.20 2.99
N ILE A 72 5.94 -0.96 3.31
CA ILE A 72 4.49 -1.11 3.49
C ILE A 72 3.93 -0.21 4.62
N PRO A 73 4.53 -0.14 5.83
CA PRO A 73 4.05 0.79 6.87
C PRO A 73 4.09 2.26 6.42
N LEU A 74 5.08 2.62 5.62
CA LEU A 74 5.23 3.98 5.09
C LEU A 74 4.16 4.28 4.02
N ILE A 75 3.88 3.32 3.13
CA ILE A 75 2.77 3.44 2.16
C ILE A 75 1.42 3.49 2.89
N ALA A 76 1.21 2.69 3.94
CA ALA A 76 -0.01 2.74 4.74
C ALA A 76 -0.20 4.13 5.37
N LEU A 77 0.85 4.71 5.96
CA LEU A 77 0.81 6.07 6.50
C LEU A 77 0.56 7.13 5.41
N TYR A 78 1.17 6.97 4.24
CA TYR A 78 0.89 7.83 3.09
C TYR A 78 -0.56 7.69 2.60
N MET A 79 -1.11 6.48 2.55
CA MET A 79 -2.53 6.25 2.24
C MET A 79 -3.42 6.95 3.26
N MET A 80 -3.12 6.79 4.55
CA MET A 80 -3.86 7.46 5.62
C MET A 80 -3.80 8.98 5.47
N TRP A 81 -2.62 9.52 5.16
CA TRP A 81 -2.43 10.93 4.82
C TRP A 81 -3.31 11.35 3.64
N SER A 82 -3.24 10.65 2.50
CA SER A 82 -3.97 11.02 1.28
C SER A 82 -5.48 10.89 1.41
N MET A 83 -5.95 10.02 2.30
CA MET A 83 -7.37 9.74 2.52
C MET A 83 -7.97 10.57 3.66
N ARG A 84 -7.16 11.31 4.43
CA ARG A 84 -7.66 12.08 5.58
C ARG A 84 -8.74 13.09 5.16
N PRO A 85 -9.88 13.17 5.88
CA PRO A 85 -10.84 14.25 5.72
C PRO A 85 -10.11 15.55 6.07
N ASN A 86 -10.09 16.53 5.17
CA ASN A 86 -9.25 17.71 5.32
C ASN A 86 -10.00 18.83 6.06
N PRO A 87 -9.50 19.37 7.20
CA PRO A 87 -9.82 20.71 7.65
C PRO A 87 -8.55 21.56 7.67
N GLY A 88 -8.41 22.51 6.72
CA GLY A 88 -7.44 23.62 6.84
C GLY A 88 -6.28 23.71 5.82
N ALA A 89 -6.26 22.94 4.73
CA ALA A 89 -5.23 23.07 3.68
C ALA A 89 -5.71 23.57 2.32
N GLN A 90 -6.98 23.97 2.17
CA GLN A 90 -7.53 24.44 0.89
C GLN A 90 -7.86 25.95 0.83
N GLU A 91 -7.57 26.73 1.86
CA GLU A 91 -7.78 28.18 1.82
C GLU A 91 -6.53 28.93 2.32
N GLY A 92 -5.52 29.03 1.44
CA GLY A 92 -4.59 30.16 1.43
C GLY A 92 -5.05 31.16 0.36
N PRO A 93 -4.74 32.47 0.46
CA PRO A 93 -5.27 33.49 -0.44
C PRO A 93 -4.93 33.16 -1.90
N VAL A 94 -5.94 33.23 -2.77
CA VAL A 94 -5.87 32.89 -4.20
C VAL A 94 -4.73 33.61 -4.96
N GLU A 95 -4.25 34.74 -4.44
CA GLU A 95 -3.25 35.61 -5.06
C GLU A 95 -1.81 35.07 -5.09
N GLN A 96 -1.45 34.06 -4.29
CA GLN A 96 -0.08 33.48 -4.32
C GLN A 96 0.08 32.25 -5.22
N ARG A 97 -1.00 31.81 -5.90
CA ARG A 97 -0.95 30.67 -6.83
C ARG A 97 -0.22 30.96 -8.15
N GLU A 98 -0.01 32.23 -8.49
CA GLU A 98 0.57 32.60 -9.80
C GLU A 98 2.04 33.02 -9.77
N SER A 99 2.68 33.20 -8.60
CA SER A 99 3.97 33.92 -8.53
C SER A 99 5.23 33.11 -8.24
N LEU A 100 5.15 31.78 -8.06
CA LEU A 100 6.33 30.92 -7.93
C LEU A 100 6.44 29.95 -9.10
N MET A 101 6.77 30.52 -10.27
CA MET A 101 7.31 29.89 -11.48
C MET A 101 6.73 28.51 -11.82
N GLY A 102 5.80 28.47 -12.79
CA GLY A 102 5.07 27.30 -13.26
C GLY A 102 5.92 26.14 -13.80
N LEU A 103 6.63 25.47 -12.91
CA LEU A 103 7.40 24.25 -13.15
C LEU A 103 7.10 23.16 -12.10
N CYS A 104 6.47 23.46 -10.97
CA CYS A 104 5.88 22.48 -10.05
C CYS A 104 4.89 23.12 -9.06
N ASP A 105 3.71 22.54 -8.90
CA ASP A 105 2.71 22.95 -7.90
C ASP A 105 3.24 22.84 -6.47
N ALA A 106 2.86 23.78 -5.58
CA ALA A 106 3.18 23.74 -4.15
C ALA A 106 2.63 22.47 -3.45
N ASP A 107 1.56 21.88 -4.00
CA ASP A 107 1.03 20.58 -3.59
C ASP A 107 1.98 19.42 -3.95
N THR A 108 2.73 19.55 -5.05
CA THR A 108 3.78 18.60 -5.47
C THR A 108 4.99 18.66 -4.54
N LEU A 109 5.31 19.84 -3.98
CA LEU A 109 6.40 20.01 -3.01
C LEU A 109 6.02 19.51 -1.60
N ARG A 110 4.77 19.71 -1.18
CA ARG A 110 4.25 19.21 0.11
C ARG A 110 4.00 17.71 0.12
N ASN A 111 3.51 17.14 -0.99
CA ASN A 111 3.40 15.69 -1.16
C ASN A 111 4.76 15.06 -1.53
N GLY A 112 5.61 15.80 -2.23
CA GLY A 112 6.95 15.38 -2.65
C GLY A 112 7.99 15.34 -1.54
N SER A 113 7.89 16.17 -0.49
CA SER A 113 8.80 16.12 0.65
C SER A 113 8.63 14.84 1.50
N MET A 114 7.39 14.36 1.65
CA MET A 114 7.09 13.07 2.29
C MET A 114 7.53 11.88 1.40
N ALA A 115 7.32 11.96 0.08
CA ALA A 115 7.74 10.93 -0.87
C ALA A 115 9.27 10.83 -1.01
N CYS A 116 9.98 11.97 -1.10
CA CYS A 116 11.45 12.02 -1.11
C CYS A 116 12.04 11.61 0.25
N GLY A 117 11.37 11.95 1.36
CA GLY A 117 11.72 11.44 2.69
C GLY A 117 11.55 9.92 2.79
N LEU A 118 10.48 9.36 2.23
CA LEU A 118 10.25 7.91 2.10
C LEU A 118 11.41 7.24 1.35
N VAL A 119 11.80 7.77 0.19
CA VAL A 119 12.86 7.20 -0.65
C VAL A 119 14.23 7.27 0.03
N ALA A 120 14.55 8.38 0.71
CA ALA A 120 15.78 8.50 1.49
C ALA A 120 15.82 7.53 2.69
N VAL A 121 14.68 7.32 3.36
CA VAL A 121 14.54 6.36 4.47
C VAL A 121 14.67 4.92 3.96
N VAL A 122 14.04 4.58 2.83
CA VAL A 122 14.13 3.24 2.21
C VAL A 122 15.56 2.92 1.74
N GLY A 123 16.28 3.90 1.20
CA GLY A 123 17.70 3.76 0.85
C GLY A 123 18.63 3.65 2.07
N TYR A 124 18.26 4.24 3.20
CA TYR A 124 19.05 4.22 4.43
C TYR A 124 18.89 2.90 5.21
N PHE A 125 17.68 2.34 5.27
CA PHE A 125 17.40 1.10 6.02
C PHE A 125 17.76 -0.19 5.25
N SER A 126 17.94 -0.13 3.93
CA SER A 126 18.40 -1.29 3.14
C SER A 126 19.89 -1.60 3.30
N GLY A 127 20.67 -0.73 3.94
CA GLY A 127 22.14 -0.84 4.06
C GLY A 127 22.72 -1.00 5.47
N ILE A 128 21.92 -1.01 6.54
CA ILE A 128 22.46 -1.00 7.92
C ILE A 128 22.22 -2.32 8.64
N SER A 129 23.30 -3.09 8.78
CA SER A 129 23.42 -4.31 9.57
C SER A 129 24.14 -4.09 10.91
N LEU A 130 24.05 -2.90 11.52
CA LEU A 130 24.51 -2.67 12.89
C LEU A 130 23.34 -2.36 13.82
N LEU A 131 23.04 -3.34 14.69
CA LEU A 131 22.05 -3.32 15.78
C LEU A 131 20.59 -3.39 15.29
N THR A 132 20.19 -4.57 14.82
CA THR A 132 18.81 -4.94 14.42
C THR A 132 17.73 -4.51 15.41
N GLY A 133 18.06 -4.39 16.71
CA GLY A 133 17.17 -3.84 17.73
C GLY A 133 16.99 -2.31 17.70
N LEU A 134 18.07 -1.53 17.59
CA LEU A 134 18.00 -0.06 17.62
C LEU A 134 17.39 0.51 16.34
N ALA A 135 17.72 -0.08 15.19
CA ALA A 135 17.13 0.30 13.89
C ALA A 135 15.61 0.09 13.89
N GLY A 136 15.13 -1.04 14.45
CA GLY A 136 13.70 -1.32 14.60
C GLY A 136 13.00 -0.29 15.48
N ILE A 137 13.63 0.14 16.58
CA ILE A 137 13.05 1.15 17.49
C ILE A 137 12.95 2.50 16.77
N ALA A 138 14.02 2.92 16.07
CA ALA A 138 14.02 4.16 15.30
C ALA A 138 12.92 4.15 14.22
N PHE A 139 12.74 3.03 13.53
CA PHE A 139 11.67 2.86 12.54
C PHE A 139 10.27 2.93 13.17
N ALA A 140 10.05 2.27 14.31
CA ALA A 140 8.78 2.35 15.03
C ALA A 140 8.46 3.78 15.50
N LEU A 141 9.47 4.50 16.02
CA LEU A 141 9.32 5.91 16.42
C LEU A 141 8.99 6.81 15.22
N LEU A 142 9.61 6.57 14.07
CA LEU A 142 9.30 7.28 12.83
C LEU A 142 7.84 7.05 12.41
N CYS A 143 7.36 5.80 12.43
CA CYS A 143 5.97 5.48 12.10
C CYS A 143 4.99 6.14 13.09
N ILE A 144 5.28 6.12 14.40
CA ILE A 144 4.47 6.80 15.41
C ILE A 144 4.47 8.32 15.19
N GLY A 145 5.62 8.91 14.88
CA GLY A 145 5.75 10.34 14.60
C GLY A 145 4.96 10.77 13.36
N MET A 146 5.01 9.99 12.29
CA MET A 146 4.20 10.22 11.09
C MET A 146 2.70 10.06 11.39
N LEU A 147 2.30 9.04 12.14
CA LEU A 147 0.91 8.85 12.56
C LEU A 147 0.42 10.06 13.37
N ALA A 148 1.20 10.50 14.36
CA ALA A 148 0.90 11.67 15.18
C ALA A 148 0.73 12.92 14.30
N TYR A 149 1.64 13.14 13.33
CA TYR A 149 1.53 14.24 12.38
C TYR A 149 0.24 14.16 11.54
N ILE A 150 -0.13 12.97 11.05
CA ILE A 150 -1.34 12.79 10.22
C ILE A 150 -2.62 13.06 11.02
N LEU A 151 -2.62 12.69 12.30
CA LEU A 151 -3.75 12.91 13.22
C LEU A 151 -3.84 14.37 13.69
N LEU A 152 -2.76 15.14 13.57
CA LEU A 152 -2.73 16.56 13.92
C LEU A 152 -3.77 17.31 13.07
N GLY A 153 -4.72 17.99 13.71
CA GLY A 153 -5.77 18.71 12.99
C GLY A 153 -7.02 17.90 12.67
N GLN A 154 -7.11 16.63 13.05
CA GLN A 154 -8.29 15.79 12.80
C GLN A 154 -9.25 15.81 13.98
N PRO A 155 -10.56 16.10 13.80
CA PRO A 155 -11.53 16.07 14.88
C PRO A 155 -11.74 14.63 15.37
N LEU A 156 -11.25 14.32 16.57
CA LEU A 156 -11.32 13.00 17.21
C LEU A 156 -12.44 12.88 18.28
N SER A 157 -13.36 13.84 18.35
CA SER A 157 -14.51 13.83 19.28
C SER A 157 -15.78 13.29 18.62
N GLY A 158 -16.68 12.70 19.43
CA GLY A 158 -17.99 12.20 18.97
C GLY A 158 -18.14 10.67 18.95
N VAL A 159 -17.25 9.93 19.61
CA VAL A 159 -17.36 8.46 19.68
C VAL A 159 -18.41 8.02 20.68
N THR A 160 -19.41 7.28 20.21
CA THR A 160 -20.48 6.72 21.04
C THR A 160 -19.96 5.63 21.98
N SER A 161 -20.60 5.45 23.13
CA SER A 161 -20.21 4.38 24.08
C SER A 161 -20.23 3.00 23.44
N ALA A 162 -21.18 2.74 22.52
CA ALA A 162 -21.28 1.48 21.79
C ALA A 162 -20.05 1.21 20.91
N GLU A 163 -19.58 2.20 20.14
CA GLU A 163 -18.37 2.08 19.31
C GLU A 163 -17.12 1.79 20.15
N ARG A 164 -17.01 2.41 21.34
CA ARG A 164 -15.90 2.13 22.26
C ARG A 164 -15.89 0.68 22.73
N TRP A 165 -17.06 0.15 23.12
CA TRP A 165 -17.18 -1.25 23.53
C TRP A 165 -16.90 -2.22 22.38
N ILE A 166 -17.28 -1.88 21.14
CA ILE A 166 -16.94 -2.65 19.94
C ILE A 166 -15.42 -2.64 19.74
N GLY A 167 -14.78 -1.47 19.77
CA GLY A 167 -13.32 -1.36 19.65
C GLY A 167 -12.58 -2.17 20.73
N LEU A 168 -13.04 -2.09 21.98
CA LEU A 168 -12.50 -2.88 23.09
C LEU A 168 -12.69 -4.39 22.85
N ALA A 169 -13.88 -4.82 22.45
CA ALA A 169 -14.15 -6.23 22.15
C ALA A 169 -13.25 -6.76 21.03
N VAL A 170 -13.00 -5.96 19.99
CA VAL A 170 -12.08 -6.30 18.89
C VAL A 170 -10.64 -6.43 19.39
N ILE A 171 -10.17 -5.51 20.25
CA ILE A 171 -8.82 -5.60 20.85
C ILE A 171 -8.72 -6.86 21.72
N VAL A 172 -9.70 -7.13 22.58
CA VAL A 172 -9.71 -8.33 23.43
C VAL A 172 -9.69 -9.60 22.58
N ALA A 173 -10.49 -9.66 21.51
CA ALA A 173 -10.50 -10.78 20.57
C ALA A 173 -9.14 -10.95 19.87
N ALA A 174 -8.48 -9.85 19.49
CA ALA A 174 -7.15 -9.89 18.90
C ALA A 174 -6.10 -10.44 19.88
N TYR A 175 -6.10 -10.01 21.15
CA TYR A 175 -5.19 -10.56 22.15
C TYR A 175 -5.51 -12.02 22.48
N ALA A 176 -6.79 -12.41 22.53
CA ALA A 176 -7.17 -13.82 22.68
C ALA A 176 -6.64 -14.66 21.51
N ALA A 177 -6.78 -14.17 20.27
CA ALA A 177 -6.23 -14.81 19.08
C ALA A 177 -4.70 -14.91 19.14
N ARG A 178 -4.00 -13.87 19.61
CA ARG A 178 -2.54 -13.88 19.85
C ARG A 178 -2.13 -14.95 20.87
N ILE A 179 -2.85 -15.09 21.98
CA ILE A 179 -2.56 -16.13 22.98
C ILE A 179 -2.76 -17.53 22.40
N ILE A 180 -3.84 -17.73 21.64
CA ILE A 180 -4.11 -19.00 20.94
C ILE A 180 -3.01 -19.27 19.90
N ALA A 181 -2.62 -18.26 19.13
CA ALA A 181 -1.56 -18.35 18.13
C ALA A 181 -0.22 -18.72 18.77
N ALA A 182 0.13 -18.09 19.88
CA ALA A 182 1.34 -18.41 20.64
C ALA A 182 1.32 -19.84 21.19
N LYS A 183 0.14 -20.33 21.64
CA LYS A 183 -0.01 -21.70 22.16
C LYS A 183 0.17 -22.77 21.07
N TYR A 184 -0.31 -22.52 19.86
CA TYR A 184 -0.27 -23.48 18.74
C TYR A 184 0.82 -23.16 17.72
N SER A 185 1.72 -22.22 18.01
CA SER A 185 2.78 -21.75 17.10
C SER A 185 2.25 -21.37 15.71
N MET A 186 1.10 -20.69 15.68
CA MET A 186 0.44 -20.24 14.46
C MET A 186 0.86 -18.81 14.08
N ASP A 187 2.05 -18.66 13.48
CA ASP A 187 2.58 -17.34 13.11
C ASP A 187 1.63 -16.46 12.28
N PRO A 188 0.87 -16.98 11.28
CA PRO A 188 -0.05 -16.13 10.51
C PRO A 188 -1.17 -15.51 11.35
N VAL A 189 -1.62 -16.22 12.38
CA VAL A 189 -2.70 -15.74 13.26
C VAL A 189 -2.17 -14.64 14.19
N ASP A 190 -0.94 -14.78 14.69
CA ASP A 190 -0.28 -13.73 15.47
C ASP A 190 -0.04 -12.45 14.64
N ARG A 191 0.29 -12.63 13.35
CA ARG A 191 0.42 -11.53 12.38
C ARG A 191 -0.88 -10.78 12.12
N LEU A 192 -1.94 -11.54 11.90
CA LEU A 192 -3.27 -10.97 11.68
C LEU A 192 -3.79 -10.26 12.93
N SER A 193 -3.52 -10.80 14.14
CA SER A 193 -4.04 -10.22 15.37
C SER A 193 -3.50 -8.81 15.63
N PHE A 194 -2.27 -8.49 15.21
CA PHE A 194 -1.74 -7.12 15.28
C PHE A 194 -2.60 -6.13 14.48
N VAL A 195 -2.92 -6.46 13.23
CA VAL A 195 -3.72 -5.59 12.35
C VAL A 195 -5.14 -5.43 12.89
N VAL A 196 -5.73 -6.52 13.40
CA VAL A 196 -7.04 -6.50 14.04
C VAL A 196 -7.02 -5.66 15.32
N ALA A 197 -5.96 -5.74 16.11
CA ALA A 197 -5.80 -4.92 17.32
C ALA A 197 -5.66 -3.42 16.98
N LEU A 198 -4.91 -3.06 15.93
CA LEU A 198 -4.83 -1.69 15.43
C LEU A 198 -6.19 -1.19 14.94
N PHE A 199 -6.94 -2.01 14.19
CA PHE A 199 -8.30 -1.67 13.78
C PHE A 199 -9.19 -1.39 15.00
N GLY A 200 -9.20 -2.29 15.99
CA GLY A 200 -9.95 -2.12 17.23
C GLY A 200 -9.56 -0.86 18.01
N LEU A 201 -8.26 -0.50 18.01
CA LEU A 201 -7.77 0.73 18.65
C LEU A 201 -8.29 2.00 17.98
N PHE A 202 -8.26 2.05 16.64
CA PHE A 202 -8.77 3.21 15.90
C PHE A 202 -10.28 3.38 16.12
N VAL A 203 -11.03 2.28 16.19
CA VAL A 203 -12.47 2.30 16.52
C VAL A 203 -12.71 2.72 17.96
N LEU A 204 -11.91 2.22 18.91
CA LEU A 204 -12.02 2.54 20.33
C LEU A 204 -11.87 4.04 20.59
N VAL A 205 -10.91 4.70 19.91
CA VAL A 205 -10.56 6.10 20.19
C VAL A 205 -11.25 7.09 19.24
N GLY A 206 -11.39 6.74 17.95
CA GLY A 206 -11.92 7.64 16.92
C GLY A 206 -13.22 7.18 16.25
N GLY A 207 -13.79 6.05 16.65
CA GLY A 207 -15.08 5.56 16.17
C GLY A 207 -15.10 5.16 14.69
N TRP A 208 -16.30 5.02 14.13
CA TRP A 208 -16.46 4.68 12.71
C TRP A 208 -16.05 5.80 11.76
N ARG A 209 -16.13 7.06 12.22
CA ARG A 209 -15.63 8.21 11.47
C ARG A 209 -14.13 8.07 11.18
N LEU A 210 -13.30 7.78 12.17
CA LEU A 210 -11.85 7.62 11.98
C LEU A 210 -11.53 6.43 11.07
N ILE A 211 -12.15 5.26 11.29
CA ILE A 211 -11.83 4.07 10.49
C ILE A 211 -12.31 4.17 9.05
N SER A 212 -13.34 4.96 8.75
CA SER A 212 -13.89 5.07 7.40
C SER A 212 -12.84 5.52 6.37
N TRP A 213 -11.89 6.36 6.80
CA TRP A 213 -10.80 6.86 5.97
C TRP A 213 -9.44 6.25 6.31
N ALA A 214 -9.18 5.93 7.59
CA ALA A 214 -7.93 5.30 8.02
C ALA A 214 -7.91 3.77 7.81
N GLY A 215 -9.09 3.14 7.70
CA GLY A 215 -9.26 1.69 7.61
C GLY A 215 -8.54 1.04 6.44
N PRO A 216 -8.59 1.59 5.21
CA PRO A 216 -7.82 1.08 4.08
C PRO A 216 -6.31 1.08 4.34
N ALA A 217 -5.78 2.10 5.02
CA ALA A 217 -4.38 2.15 5.42
C ALA A 217 -4.04 1.10 6.48
N VAL A 218 -4.88 0.95 7.51
CA VAL A 218 -4.70 -0.09 8.54
C VAL A 218 -4.75 -1.49 7.92
N GLY A 219 -5.71 -1.74 7.02
CA GLY A 219 -5.81 -3.00 6.29
C GLY A 219 -4.62 -3.26 5.37
N PHE A 220 -4.06 -2.21 4.77
CA PHE A 220 -2.87 -2.32 3.92
C PHE A 220 -1.63 -2.87 4.65
N LEU A 221 -1.55 -2.69 5.97
CA LEU A 221 -0.48 -3.28 6.79
C LEU A 221 -0.44 -4.80 6.70
N LEU A 222 -1.50 -5.48 6.28
CA LEU A 222 -1.47 -6.93 6.05
C LEU A 222 -0.37 -7.34 5.04
N PHE A 223 -0.09 -6.49 4.04
CA PHE A 223 0.94 -6.73 3.03
C PHE A 223 2.37 -6.62 3.56
N MET A 224 2.56 -6.13 4.79
CA MET A 224 3.89 -6.11 5.39
C MET A 224 4.31 -7.51 5.84
N TYR A 225 3.38 -8.45 5.98
CA TYR A 225 3.73 -9.80 6.39
C TYR A 225 4.00 -10.70 5.18
N PRO A 226 4.99 -11.62 5.27
CA PRO A 226 5.16 -12.62 4.24
C PRO A 226 3.94 -13.53 4.23
N LEU A 227 3.57 -13.94 3.00
CA LEU A 227 2.41 -14.81 2.74
C LEU A 227 2.49 -16.08 3.61
N PRO A 228 1.36 -16.59 4.11
CA PRO A 228 1.33 -17.89 4.78
C PRO A 228 1.91 -18.97 3.87
N THR A 229 2.79 -19.81 4.43
CA THR A 229 3.52 -20.87 3.71
C THR A 229 2.62 -21.81 2.92
N VAL A 230 1.38 -22.03 3.38
CA VAL A 230 0.37 -22.84 2.69
C VAL A 230 -0.08 -22.22 1.37
N ILE A 231 -0.24 -20.89 1.33
CA ILE A 231 -0.64 -20.16 0.12
C ILE A 231 0.52 -20.12 -0.85
N GLU A 232 1.71 -19.78 -0.33
CA GLU A 232 2.95 -19.75 -1.09
C GLU A 232 3.23 -21.10 -1.77
N GLY A 233 3.19 -22.20 -1.00
CA GLY A 233 3.48 -23.54 -1.51
C GLY A 233 2.49 -24.06 -2.57
N ARG A 234 1.29 -23.47 -2.66
CA ARG A 234 0.29 -23.85 -3.69
C ARG A 234 0.29 -22.91 -4.88
N LEU A 235 0.41 -21.61 -4.64
CA LEU A 235 0.28 -20.61 -5.69
C LEU A 235 1.57 -20.48 -6.51
N MET A 236 2.72 -20.47 -5.84
CA MET A 236 3.99 -20.12 -6.46
C MET A 236 4.47 -21.15 -7.51
N PRO A 237 4.45 -22.48 -7.24
CA PRO A 237 4.91 -23.45 -8.24
C PRO A 237 4.07 -23.43 -9.51
N ASN A 238 2.76 -23.14 -9.39
CA ASN A 238 1.83 -23.06 -10.51
C ASN A 238 2.11 -21.83 -11.40
N LEU A 239 2.29 -20.65 -10.78
CA LEU A 239 2.62 -19.43 -11.51
C LEU A 239 4.00 -19.52 -12.18
N GLN A 240 4.98 -20.14 -11.52
CA GLN A 240 6.31 -20.38 -12.09
C GLN A 240 6.26 -21.34 -13.28
N LYS A 241 5.50 -22.44 -13.17
CA LYS A 241 5.31 -23.39 -14.28
C LYS A 241 4.68 -22.70 -15.48
N LEU A 242 3.66 -21.89 -15.25
CA LEU A 242 2.99 -21.14 -16.33
C LEU A 242 3.97 -20.17 -17.00
N ALA A 243 4.73 -19.39 -16.22
CA ALA A 243 5.74 -18.49 -16.77
C ALA A 243 6.83 -19.23 -17.56
N ALA A 244 7.31 -20.38 -17.06
CA ALA A 244 8.30 -21.19 -17.76
C ALA A 244 7.78 -21.73 -19.11
N VAL A 245 6.53 -22.18 -19.17
CA VAL A 245 5.90 -22.61 -20.44
C VAL A 245 5.76 -21.45 -21.40
N CYS A 246 5.27 -20.29 -20.96
CA CYS A 246 5.14 -19.12 -21.81
C CYS A 246 6.50 -18.64 -22.33
N SER A 247 7.53 -18.60 -21.47
CA SER A 247 8.88 -18.22 -21.86
C SER A 247 9.53 -19.20 -22.84
N GLU A 248 9.35 -20.52 -22.67
CA GLU A 248 9.82 -21.54 -23.61
C GLU A 248 9.23 -21.31 -25.01
N ILE A 249 7.90 -21.12 -25.09
CA ILE A 249 7.22 -20.84 -26.35
C ILE A 249 7.77 -19.57 -26.99
N SER A 250 7.88 -18.48 -26.22
CA SER A 250 8.38 -17.20 -26.72
C SER A 250 9.84 -17.26 -27.20
N LEU A 251 10.74 -17.95 -26.49
CA LEU A 251 12.15 -18.13 -26.89
C LEU A 251 12.27 -19.00 -28.15
N THR A 252 11.45 -20.05 -28.25
CA THR A 252 11.40 -20.92 -29.43
C THR A 252 10.94 -20.15 -30.67
N ILE A 253 9.94 -19.27 -30.53
CA ILE A 253 9.48 -18.38 -31.61
C ILE A 253 10.60 -17.42 -32.06
N LEU A 254 11.44 -16.96 -31.12
CA LEU A 254 12.61 -16.13 -31.42
C LEU A 254 13.78 -16.92 -32.06
N GLY A 255 13.62 -18.22 -32.29
CA GLY A 255 14.64 -19.08 -32.91
C GLY A 255 15.73 -19.56 -31.96
N LEU A 256 15.53 -19.44 -30.64
CA LEU A 256 16.51 -19.86 -29.65
C LEU A 256 16.28 -21.33 -29.26
N PRO A 257 17.31 -22.19 -29.36
CA PRO A 257 17.21 -23.58 -28.95
C PRO A 257 17.21 -23.66 -27.42
N VAL A 258 16.02 -23.85 -26.86
CA VAL A 258 15.83 -23.93 -25.40
C VAL A 258 15.19 -25.25 -24.99
N VAL A 259 15.57 -25.75 -23.82
CA VAL A 259 15.00 -26.98 -23.25
C VAL A 259 14.47 -26.67 -21.86
N ARG A 260 13.19 -26.96 -21.61
CA ARG A 260 12.59 -26.78 -20.27
C ARG A 260 12.65 -28.08 -19.46
N GLN A 261 13.17 -28.02 -18.24
CA GLN A 261 13.06 -29.10 -17.25
C GLN A 261 12.36 -28.58 -15.99
N GLY A 262 11.14 -29.08 -15.73
CA GLY A 262 10.30 -28.54 -14.67
C GLY A 262 10.00 -27.05 -14.89
N ASN A 263 10.44 -26.22 -13.95
CA ASN A 263 10.30 -24.75 -14.00
C ASN A 263 11.58 -24.05 -14.50
N SER A 264 12.68 -24.76 -14.78
CA SER A 264 13.93 -24.17 -15.28
C SER A 264 14.04 -24.28 -16.80
N ILE A 265 14.63 -23.28 -17.45
CA ILE A 265 14.89 -23.26 -18.89
C ILE A 265 16.40 -23.31 -19.10
N PHE A 266 16.86 -24.16 -20.01
CA PHE A 266 18.26 -24.29 -20.39
C PHE A 266 18.46 -23.64 -21.76
N VAL A 267 19.47 -22.79 -21.86
CA VAL A 267 19.89 -22.13 -23.10
C VAL A 267 21.33 -22.57 -23.35
N ASP A 268 21.57 -23.27 -24.47
CA ASP A 268 22.88 -23.81 -24.84
C ASP A 268 23.59 -24.62 -23.73
N GLY A 269 22.83 -25.44 -23.01
CA GLY A 269 23.34 -26.28 -21.92
C GLY A 269 23.56 -25.57 -20.57
N MET A 270 23.50 -24.23 -20.53
CA MET A 270 23.56 -23.48 -19.27
C MET A 270 22.15 -23.38 -18.63
N PRO A 271 22.00 -23.72 -17.34
CA PRO A 271 20.73 -23.58 -16.64
C PRO A 271 20.41 -22.10 -16.42
N LEU A 272 19.41 -21.57 -17.12
CA LEU A 272 18.71 -20.37 -16.69
C LEU A 272 17.76 -20.79 -15.56
N ASN A 273 18.29 -20.87 -14.33
CA ASN A 273 17.53 -21.29 -13.17
C ASN A 273 16.46 -20.24 -12.80
N ILE A 274 15.30 -20.34 -13.45
CA ILE A 274 14.13 -19.50 -13.18
C ILE A 274 13.63 -19.66 -11.73
N ALA A 275 13.93 -20.79 -11.08
CA ALA A 275 13.52 -21.07 -9.71
C ALA A 275 14.30 -20.27 -8.65
N GLU A 276 15.61 -20.10 -8.82
CA GLU A 276 16.48 -19.44 -7.82
C GLU A 276 16.95 -18.04 -8.25
N ALA A 277 17.24 -17.85 -9.55
CA ALA A 277 17.73 -16.59 -10.09
C ALA A 277 16.59 -15.58 -10.39
N CYS A 278 15.35 -16.02 -10.24
CA CYS A 278 14.17 -15.32 -10.72
C CYS A 278 13.13 -15.30 -9.60
N SER A 279 13.42 -14.56 -8.52
CA SER A 279 12.65 -14.32 -7.29
C SER A 279 11.15 -13.96 -7.48
N GLY A 280 10.34 -14.86 -8.05
CA GLY A 280 8.97 -14.60 -8.49
C GLY A 280 8.04 -14.20 -7.34
N LEU A 281 8.37 -14.64 -6.12
CA LEU A 281 7.70 -14.23 -4.89
C LEU A 281 7.81 -12.72 -4.67
N ARG A 282 9.01 -12.15 -4.77
CA ARG A 282 9.26 -10.73 -4.52
C ARG A 282 8.42 -9.84 -5.43
N MET A 283 8.50 -10.09 -6.74
CA MET A 283 7.81 -9.24 -7.71
C MET A 283 6.30 -9.42 -7.63
N LEU A 284 5.81 -10.64 -7.41
CA LEU A 284 4.37 -10.88 -7.29
C LEU A 284 3.79 -10.19 -6.05
N THR A 285 4.43 -10.32 -4.88
CA THR A 285 3.90 -9.71 -3.65
C THR A 285 3.99 -8.19 -3.68
N ILE A 286 5.08 -7.62 -4.20
CA ILE A 286 5.22 -6.17 -4.42
C ILE A 286 4.13 -5.70 -5.38
N PHE A 287 3.93 -6.40 -6.49
CA PHE A 287 2.98 -5.99 -7.50
C PHE A 287 1.55 -6.05 -6.99
N ILE A 288 1.16 -7.15 -6.31
CA ILE A 288 -0.16 -7.24 -5.66
C ILE A 288 -0.34 -6.12 -4.63
N ALA A 289 0.64 -5.89 -3.76
CA ALA A 289 0.57 -4.82 -2.77
C ALA A 289 0.45 -3.45 -3.44
N MET A 290 1.22 -3.17 -4.49
CA MET A 290 1.18 -1.90 -5.20
C MET A 290 -0.14 -1.70 -5.95
N THR A 291 -0.67 -2.73 -6.60
CA THR A 291 -1.98 -2.68 -7.25
C THR A 291 -3.09 -2.42 -6.23
N VAL A 292 -3.04 -3.06 -5.05
CA VAL A 292 -4.01 -2.81 -3.98
C VAL A 292 -3.90 -1.39 -3.44
N ALA A 293 -2.69 -0.91 -3.14
CA ALA A 293 -2.49 0.48 -2.73
C ALA A 293 -3.02 1.46 -3.78
N MET A 294 -2.73 1.22 -5.05
CA MET A 294 -3.20 2.04 -6.16
C MET A 294 -4.72 2.01 -6.31
N ALA A 295 -5.35 0.85 -6.14
CA ALA A 295 -6.81 0.71 -6.14
C ALA A 295 -7.48 1.55 -5.04
N PHE A 296 -6.83 1.71 -3.87
CA PHE A 296 -7.35 2.59 -2.81
C PHE A 296 -7.06 4.08 -3.06
N LEU A 297 -5.90 4.42 -3.62
CA LEU A 297 -5.48 5.81 -3.85
C LEU A 297 -6.14 6.46 -5.07
N ILE A 298 -6.45 5.69 -6.11
CA ILE A 298 -7.08 6.21 -7.32
C ILE A 298 -8.59 6.46 -7.09
N LYS A 299 -9.06 7.62 -7.56
CA LYS A 299 -10.48 7.97 -7.69
C LYS A 299 -11.06 7.39 -8.99
N ARG A 300 -11.44 6.11 -8.94
CA ARG A 300 -12.08 5.37 -10.05
C ARG A 300 -13.29 4.59 -9.55
N PRO A 301 -14.25 4.24 -10.44
CA PRO A 301 -15.36 3.36 -10.05
C PRO A 301 -14.81 2.01 -9.54
N TRP A 302 -15.60 1.36 -8.67
CA TRP A 302 -15.16 0.12 -8.03
C TRP A 302 -14.93 -1.03 -9.03
N TRP A 303 -15.59 -0.99 -10.20
CA TRP A 303 -15.38 -1.93 -11.30
C TRP A 303 -13.98 -1.80 -11.90
N ASP A 304 -13.51 -0.59 -12.21
CA ASP A 304 -12.14 -0.37 -12.70
C ASP A 304 -11.12 -0.89 -11.68
N LYS A 305 -11.36 -0.64 -10.39
CA LYS A 305 -10.51 -1.14 -9.30
C LYS A 305 -10.48 -2.67 -9.25
N LEU A 306 -11.63 -3.31 -9.42
CA LEU A 306 -11.72 -4.77 -9.45
C LEU A 306 -11.00 -5.35 -10.68
N ILE A 307 -11.17 -4.74 -11.86
CA ILE A 307 -10.48 -5.15 -13.09
C ILE A 307 -8.96 -5.06 -12.90
N MET A 308 -8.46 -3.92 -12.38
CA MET A 308 -7.04 -3.76 -12.05
C MET A 308 -6.52 -4.81 -11.06
N LEU A 309 -7.32 -5.17 -10.05
CA LEU A 309 -6.93 -6.20 -9.08
C LEU A 309 -6.86 -7.59 -9.71
N LEU A 310 -7.79 -7.91 -10.60
CA LEU A 310 -7.83 -9.19 -11.30
C LEU A 310 -6.75 -9.29 -12.39
N SER A 311 -6.45 -8.20 -13.08
CA SER A 311 -5.38 -8.11 -14.08
C SER A 311 -3.99 -8.17 -13.47
N ALA A 312 -3.87 -7.95 -12.15
CA ALA A 312 -2.59 -7.97 -11.47
C ALA A 312 -1.85 -9.31 -11.64
N ILE A 313 -2.57 -10.43 -11.62
CA ILE A 313 -1.97 -11.76 -11.80
C ILE A 313 -1.46 -11.96 -13.24
N PRO A 314 -2.28 -11.76 -14.30
CA PRO A 314 -1.80 -11.77 -15.69
C PRO A 314 -0.62 -10.84 -15.95
N ILE A 315 -0.68 -9.60 -15.47
CA ILE A 315 0.41 -8.62 -15.68
C ILE A 315 1.69 -9.09 -15.01
N ALA A 316 1.61 -9.66 -13.80
CA ALA A 316 2.76 -10.25 -13.12
C ALA A 316 3.38 -11.40 -13.93
N ILE A 317 2.55 -12.27 -14.53
CA ILE A 317 3.03 -13.37 -15.38
C ILE A 317 3.72 -12.81 -16.63
N VAL A 318 3.09 -11.87 -17.33
CA VAL A 318 3.64 -11.26 -18.56
C VAL A 318 4.95 -10.54 -18.26
N SER A 319 5.01 -9.75 -17.18
CA SER A 319 6.24 -9.08 -16.75
C SER A 319 7.34 -10.09 -16.41
N ASN A 320 7.00 -11.21 -15.76
CA ASN A 320 7.95 -12.28 -15.47
C ASN A 320 8.46 -12.97 -16.75
N VAL A 321 7.59 -13.20 -17.74
CA VAL A 321 8.00 -13.76 -19.05
C VAL A 321 8.95 -12.81 -19.76
N LEU A 322 8.60 -11.51 -19.85
CA LEU A 322 9.46 -10.49 -20.47
C LEU A 322 10.83 -10.41 -19.80
N ARG A 323 10.90 -10.55 -18.47
CA ARG A 323 12.16 -10.69 -17.73
C ARG A 323 12.98 -11.87 -18.24
N ILE A 324 12.38 -13.06 -18.30
CA ILE A 324 13.10 -14.29 -18.67
C ILE A 324 13.64 -14.15 -20.10
N LEU A 325 12.84 -13.56 -21.00
CA LEU A 325 13.27 -13.24 -22.36
C LEU A 325 14.44 -12.26 -22.39
N ALA A 326 14.35 -11.16 -21.64
CA ALA A 326 15.41 -10.15 -21.59
C ALA A 326 16.72 -10.73 -21.07
N ILE A 327 16.67 -11.54 -20.00
CA ILE A 327 17.85 -12.21 -19.44
C ILE A 327 18.44 -13.18 -20.47
N ALA A 328 17.61 -14.04 -21.08
CA ALA A 328 18.08 -15.01 -22.08
C ALA A 328 18.72 -14.34 -23.30
N LEU A 329 18.14 -13.25 -23.81
CA LEU A 329 18.71 -12.47 -24.92
C LEU A 329 19.99 -11.74 -24.51
N LEU A 330 20.05 -11.20 -23.29
CA LEU A 330 21.25 -10.53 -22.78
C LEU A 330 22.43 -11.49 -22.67
N PHE A 331 22.19 -12.72 -22.20
CA PHE A 331 23.20 -13.79 -22.16
C PHE A 331 23.73 -14.16 -23.56
N MET A 332 22.92 -14.03 -24.60
CA MET A 332 23.37 -14.33 -25.97
C MET A 332 24.17 -13.18 -26.59
N VAL A 333 23.83 -11.93 -26.24
CA VAL A 333 24.46 -10.73 -26.84
C VAL A 333 25.79 -10.39 -26.16
N ILE A 334 25.93 -10.67 -24.86
CA ILE A 334 27.15 -10.35 -24.12
C ILE A 334 28.04 -11.60 -24.08
N PRO A 335 29.22 -11.58 -24.74
CA PRO A 335 30.15 -12.71 -24.69
C PRO A 335 30.61 -12.92 -23.25
N THR A 336 30.32 -14.08 -22.68
CA THR A 336 30.82 -14.54 -21.38
C THR A 336 32.34 -14.76 -21.37
N ASP A 337 32.96 -14.68 -22.54
CA ASP A 337 34.36 -14.89 -22.86
C ASP A 337 35.18 -13.57 -22.92
N TRP A 338 34.63 -12.44 -22.42
CA TRP A 338 35.35 -11.17 -22.32
C TRP A 338 36.43 -11.19 -21.21
N HIS A 339 37.63 -11.66 -21.55
CA HIS A 339 38.83 -11.57 -20.73
C HIS A 339 39.46 -10.17 -20.83
N MET A 340 39.06 -9.24 -19.95
CA MET A 340 39.71 -7.93 -19.84
C MET A 340 40.18 -7.71 -18.40
N PHE A 341 41.49 -7.53 -18.24
CA PHE A 341 42.20 -7.32 -16.97
C PHE A 341 42.26 -8.49 -15.97
N GLY A 342 42.23 -9.76 -16.42
CA GLY A 342 42.64 -10.90 -15.58
C GLY A 342 41.81 -11.10 -14.29
N VAL A 343 40.59 -10.57 -14.27
CA VAL A 343 39.58 -10.83 -13.25
C VAL A 343 38.52 -11.71 -13.89
N ASP A 344 38.19 -12.83 -13.26
CA ASP A 344 37.09 -13.71 -13.67
C ASP A 344 35.76 -12.95 -13.50
N MET A 345 35.40 -12.19 -14.53
CA MET A 345 34.18 -11.39 -14.61
C MET A 345 32.92 -12.24 -14.68
N GLU A 346 33.01 -13.57 -14.72
CA GLU A 346 31.86 -14.46 -14.58
C GLU A 346 31.09 -14.14 -13.28
N GLU A 347 31.79 -14.05 -12.15
CA GLU A 347 31.13 -13.88 -10.85
C GLU A 347 30.63 -12.43 -10.62
N VAL A 348 31.35 -11.43 -11.16
CA VAL A 348 30.98 -10.02 -11.08
C VAL A 348 29.83 -9.70 -12.05
N PHE A 349 29.86 -10.23 -13.27
CA PHE A 349 28.80 -10.05 -14.25
C PHE A 349 27.53 -10.77 -13.82
N HIS A 350 27.62 -12.00 -13.29
CA HIS A 350 26.46 -12.69 -12.73
C HIS A 350 25.82 -11.91 -11.58
N ARG A 351 26.58 -11.43 -10.59
CA ARG A 351 26.01 -10.65 -9.48
C ARG A 351 25.46 -9.30 -9.93
N THR A 352 26.21 -8.56 -10.73
CA THR A 352 25.85 -7.20 -11.14
C THR A 352 24.67 -7.21 -12.11
N VAL A 353 24.65 -8.10 -13.09
CA VAL A 353 23.52 -8.22 -14.03
C VAL A 353 22.27 -8.73 -13.32
N HIS A 354 22.38 -9.70 -12.40
CA HIS A 354 21.21 -10.13 -11.62
C HIS A 354 20.63 -9.01 -10.75
N ASP A 355 21.47 -8.21 -10.09
CA ASP A 355 21.01 -7.12 -9.22
C ASP A 355 20.42 -5.95 -10.03
N TYR A 356 21.08 -5.52 -11.11
CA TYR A 356 20.61 -4.40 -11.95
C TYR A 356 19.44 -4.77 -12.87
N ALA A 357 19.42 -5.99 -13.43
CA ALA A 357 18.24 -6.49 -14.14
C ALA A 357 17.04 -6.55 -13.19
N GLY A 358 17.26 -6.94 -11.92
CA GLY A 358 16.29 -6.87 -10.82
C GLY A 358 15.51 -5.55 -10.77
N TYR A 359 16.21 -4.42 -10.79
CA TYR A 359 15.62 -3.09 -10.75
C TYR A 359 14.97 -2.67 -12.08
N ALA A 360 15.59 -3.00 -13.21
CA ALA A 360 15.05 -2.69 -14.54
C ALA A 360 13.70 -3.39 -14.81
N MET A 361 13.42 -4.50 -14.12
CA MET A 361 12.23 -5.34 -14.35
C MET A 361 10.96 -4.87 -13.62
N MET A 362 11.03 -3.92 -12.70
CA MET A 362 9.83 -3.22 -12.20
C MET A 362 9.22 -2.27 -13.25
N ILE A 363 10.03 -1.80 -14.22
CA ILE A 363 9.60 -0.84 -15.23
C ILE A 363 8.51 -1.43 -16.15
N PRO A 364 8.64 -2.66 -16.69
CA PRO A 364 7.56 -3.30 -17.45
C PRO A 364 6.27 -3.49 -16.65
N ALA A 365 6.36 -3.90 -15.38
CA ALA A 365 5.17 -4.14 -14.55
C ALA A 365 4.39 -2.83 -14.30
N LEU A 366 5.08 -1.76 -13.90
CA LEU A 366 4.49 -0.44 -13.71
C LEU A 366 3.99 0.17 -15.03
N GLY A 367 4.72 -0.04 -16.13
CA GLY A 367 4.33 0.39 -17.46
C GLY A 367 3.06 -0.29 -17.95
N LEU A 368 2.92 -1.60 -17.75
CA LEU A 368 1.72 -2.36 -18.11
C LEU A 368 0.51 -1.92 -17.27
N LEU A 369 0.69 -1.71 -15.96
CA LEU A 369 -0.37 -1.18 -15.10
C LEU A 369 -0.79 0.23 -15.51
N PHE A 370 0.15 1.09 -15.91
CA PHE A 370 -0.15 2.42 -16.44
C PHE A 370 -0.90 2.36 -17.78
N ILE A 371 -0.50 1.46 -18.68
CA ILE A 371 -1.19 1.24 -19.96
C ILE A 371 -2.62 0.76 -19.71
N GLU A 372 -2.81 -0.18 -18.79
CA GLU A 372 -4.15 -0.64 -18.40
C GLU A 372 -4.99 0.50 -17.85
N LEU A 373 -4.45 1.32 -16.93
CA LEU A 373 -5.15 2.49 -16.41
C LEU A 373 -5.56 3.46 -17.52
N LYS A 374 -4.69 3.65 -18.51
CA LYS A 374 -5.00 4.48 -19.67
C LYS A 374 -6.06 3.85 -20.57
N LEU A 375 -6.02 2.53 -20.78
CA LEU A 375 -7.02 1.79 -21.54
C LEU A 375 -8.39 1.85 -20.86
N LEU A 376 -8.44 1.59 -19.55
CA LEU A 376 -9.64 1.74 -18.74
C LEU A 376 -10.15 3.17 -18.80
N SER A 377 -9.28 4.18 -18.78
CA SER A 377 -9.69 5.58 -18.94
C SER A 377 -10.33 5.91 -20.28
N LEU A 378 -10.02 5.15 -21.33
CA LEU A 378 -10.62 5.30 -22.66
C LEU A 378 -11.95 4.54 -22.78
N LEU A 379 -12.11 3.45 -22.03
CA LEU A 379 -13.28 2.56 -22.07
C LEU A 379 -14.35 2.92 -21.04
N SER A 380 -13.95 3.44 -19.86
CA SER A 380 -14.85 3.84 -18.79
C SER A 380 -15.35 5.27 -19.06
N VAL A 381 -16.62 5.43 -19.39
CA VAL A 381 -17.28 6.74 -19.32
C VAL A 381 -17.39 7.12 -17.83
N GLN A 382 -16.96 8.31 -17.46
CA GLN A 382 -17.27 8.84 -16.13
C GLN A 382 -18.78 8.96 -16.04
N GLU A 383 -19.41 8.16 -15.17
CA GLU A 383 -20.77 8.45 -14.72
C GLU A 383 -20.70 9.78 -13.96
N GLU A 384 -20.90 10.90 -14.67
CA GLU A 384 -21.42 12.11 -14.05
C GLU A 384 -22.73 11.68 -13.37
N GLY A 385 -22.69 11.61 -12.04
CA GLY A 385 -23.88 11.31 -11.27
C GLY A 385 -24.99 12.22 -11.75
N ILE A 386 -26.09 11.63 -12.20
CA ILE A 386 -27.29 12.35 -12.58
C ILE A 386 -27.71 13.16 -11.36
N GLU A 387 -27.40 14.46 -11.34
CA GLU A 387 -28.05 15.40 -10.45
C GLU A 387 -29.53 15.40 -10.86
N ILE A 388 -30.33 14.62 -10.13
CA ILE A 388 -31.77 14.75 -10.18
C ILE A 388 -32.04 16.13 -9.58
N HIS A 389 -32.03 17.17 -10.41
CA HIS A 389 -32.68 18.41 -10.09
C HIS A 389 -34.13 18.06 -9.80
N SER A 390 -34.49 18.00 -8.52
CA SER A 390 -35.88 18.04 -8.11
C SER A 390 -36.41 19.39 -8.56
N THR A 391 -36.96 19.45 -9.77
CA THR A 391 -37.79 20.55 -10.20
C THR A 391 -38.99 20.54 -9.26
N GLY A 392 -38.90 21.39 -8.23
CA GLY A 392 -40.01 21.64 -7.33
C GLY A 392 -41.23 22.00 -8.16
N VAL A 393 -42.24 21.14 -8.11
CA VAL A 393 -43.58 21.48 -8.56
C VAL A 393 -44.02 22.65 -7.71
N GLY A 394 -43.99 23.85 -8.29
CA GLY A 394 -44.49 25.06 -7.67
C GLY A 394 -45.95 24.84 -7.28
N ALA A 395 -46.24 24.95 -5.99
CA ALA A 395 -47.61 25.00 -5.50
C ALA A 395 -48.31 26.24 -6.11
N PRO A 396 -49.55 26.10 -6.62
CA PRO A 396 -50.27 27.22 -7.22
C PRO A 396 -50.52 28.31 -6.16
N GLY A 397 -50.12 29.54 -6.51
CA GLY A 397 -50.24 30.72 -5.65
C GLY A 397 -51.68 30.95 -5.18
N ALA A 398 -51.84 31.04 -3.86
CA ALA A 398 -53.04 31.53 -3.24
C ALA A 398 -53.14 33.05 -3.46
N TYR A 399 -54.18 33.45 -4.19
CA TYR A 399 -54.70 34.81 -4.22
C TYR A 399 -55.09 35.25 -2.80
N THR A 400 -54.61 36.41 -2.35
CA THR A 400 -55.26 37.20 -1.29
C THR A 400 -55.71 38.53 -1.88
N PRO A 401 -57.02 38.83 -1.91
CA PRO A 401 -57.52 40.14 -2.29
C PRO A 401 -57.60 41.09 -1.08
N GLN A 402 -57.43 42.38 -1.43
CA GLN A 402 -57.60 43.63 -0.67
C GLN A 402 -56.37 44.17 0.07
#